data_AF-A0A314UDR0-F1
#
_entry.id   AF-A0A314UDR0-F1
#
_cell.length_a   1.000
_cell.length_b   1.000
_cell.length_c   1.000
_cell.angle_alpha   90.00
_cell.angle_beta   90.00
_cell.angle_gamma   90.00
#
_symmetry.space_group_name_H-M   'P 1'
#
loop_
_entity.id
_entity.type
_entity.pdbx_description
1 polymer ?
#
loop_
_entity_poly.entity_id
_entity_poly.type
_entity_poly.pdbx_seq_one_letter_code
_entity_poly.pdbx_strand_id
1 'polypeptide(L)'
;MHCQPAFKLLLWTSLTFGFLIPYGWGEKCTTNGQAPTVQQTQVGFGSSPKFMVVVNNKCPMCPIIDIHLKCGSFPQALVNPRLLKVLGVDDCVINSGLPLAPLQTFSFNYSHQKYLMYPKIWSFQCE
;
A
#
# COMPACT_ATOMS: atom_id res chain seq x y z
N MET A 1 -6.05 -57.07 33.43
CA MET A 1 -6.11 -58.47 32.99
C MET A 1 -6.30 -58.47 31.48
N HIS A 2 -5.30 -59.03 30.79
CA HIS A 2 -5.21 -59.57 29.41
C HIS A 2 -6.12 -58.98 28.30
N CYS A 3 -5.65 -58.74 27.08
CA CYS A 3 -4.69 -59.56 26.33
C CYS A 3 -4.09 -58.76 25.16
N GLN A 4 -2.77 -58.83 24.94
CA GLN A 4 -2.18 -58.66 23.61
C GLN A 4 -2.47 -59.92 22.77
N PRO A 5 -2.30 -59.89 21.46
CA PRO A 5 -1.02 -60.43 21.00
C PRO A 5 -0.41 -59.69 19.80
N ALA A 6 0.92 -59.82 19.72
CA ALA A 6 1.71 -60.06 18.51
C ALA A 6 1.71 -58.98 17.41
N PHE A 7 2.77 -58.73 16.67
CA PHE A 7 4.18 -59.07 16.75
C PHE A 7 4.82 -58.14 15.71
N LYS A 8 5.99 -57.62 16.08
CA LYS A 8 6.91 -56.76 15.34
C LYS A 8 6.87 -56.92 13.81
N LEU A 9 6.87 -55.77 13.12
CA LEU A 9 7.79 -55.39 12.04
C LEU A 9 7.15 -54.23 11.26
N LEU A 10 7.63 -53.00 11.43
CA LEU A 10 7.45 -51.96 10.43
C LEU A 10 8.69 -51.08 10.39
N LEU A 11 9.31 -51.11 9.22
CA LEU A 11 10.60 -50.54 8.89
C LEU A 11 10.64 -49.03 9.15
N TRP A 12 11.77 -48.59 9.70
CA TRP A 12 12.26 -47.22 9.54
C TRP A 12 12.34 -46.88 8.05
N THR A 13 11.45 -46.00 7.58
CA THR A 13 11.69 -45.20 6.38
C THR A 13 11.47 -43.74 6.74
N SER A 14 12.53 -43.13 7.24
CA SER A 14 12.69 -41.69 7.33
C SER A 14 12.91 -41.12 5.93
N LEU A 15 11.90 -40.45 5.36
CA LEU A 15 12.11 -39.46 4.29
C LEU A 15 11.25 -38.22 4.54
N THR A 16 11.94 -37.15 4.87
CA THR A 16 11.47 -35.79 5.06
C THR A 16 10.89 -35.24 3.75
N PHE A 17 9.57 -35.17 3.62
CA PHE A 17 8.97 -34.29 2.61
C PHE A 17 8.84 -32.90 3.22
N GLY A 18 9.96 -32.17 3.17
CA GLY A 18 10.05 -30.79 3.62
C GLY A 18 9.05 -29.92 2.87
N PHE A 19 8.38 -29.07 3.64
CA PHE A 19 7.60 -27.94 3.19
C PHE A 19 8.30 -27.19 2.04
N LEU A 20 7.85 -27.40 0.80
CA LEU A 20 8.09 -26.45 -0.28
C LEU A 20 7.05 -25.34 -0.14
N ILE A 21 7.23 -24.49 0.88
CA ILE A 21 6.68 -23.13 0.80
C ILE A 21 7.64 -22.39 -0.13
N PRO A 22 7.23 -21.99 -1.35
CA PRO A 22 7.98 -21.00 -2.06
C PRO A 22 7.86 -19.72 -1.24
N TYR A 23 8.86 -19.45 -0.41
CA TYR A 23 9.07 -18.12 0.14
C TYR A 23 9.45 -17.22 -1.04
N GLY A 24 8.44 -16.80 -1.81
CA GLY A 24 8.57 -15.73 -2.78
C GLY A 24 8.85 -14.46 -1.99
N TRP A 25 10.13 -14.11 -1.88
CA TRP A 25 10.50 -12.77 -1.44
C TRP A 25 10.11 -11.81 -2.55
N GLY A 26 8.99 -11.11 -2.36
CA GLY A 26 8.73 -9.88 -3.09
C GLY A 26 9.86 -8.91 -2.75
N GLU A 27 10.75 -8.65 -3.71
CA GLU A 27 11.75 -7.59 -3.62
C GLU A 27 11.02 -6.27 -3.42
N LYS A 28 11.38 -5.52 -2.37
CA LYS A 28 10.86 -4.17 -2.18
C LYS A 28 11.56 -3.26 -3.19
N CYS A 29 10.85 -2.52 -4.04
CA CYS A 29 11.47 -1.57 -4.98
C CYS A 29 12.21 -0.38 -4.34
N THR A 30 12.37 -0.41 -3.01
CA THR A 30 12.90 0.69 -2.21
C THR A 30 14.39 0.59 -1.93
N THR A 31 15.15 -0.22 -2.67
CA THR A 31 16.56 -0.40 -2.35
C THR A 31 17.43 0.84 -2.58
N ASN A 32 16.99 1.86 -3.35
CA ASN A 32 17.84 3.01 -3.67
C ASN A 32 17.12 4.38 -3.74
N GLY A 33 16.34 4.77 -2.73
CA GLY A 33 15.71 6.11 -2.70
C GLY A 33 14.60 6.33 -3.74
N GLN A 34 14.11 5.25 -4.34
CA GLN A 34 13.06 5.21 -5.36
C GLN A 34 11.65 5.13 -4.77
N ALA A 35 11.50 5.31 -3.46
CA ALA A 35 10.21 5.38 -2.81
C ALA A 35 9.38 6.54 -3.39
N PRO A 36 8.06 6.35 -3.57
CA PRO A 36 7.20 7.42 -4.01
C PRO A 36 7.21 8.58 -3.02
N THR A 37 6.99 9.78 -3.54
CA THR A 37 6.88 10.98 -2.72
C THR A 37 5.52 11.61 -2.85
N VAL A 38 5.04 12.19 -1.76
CA VAL A 38 3.81 12.97 -1.73
C VAL A 38 4.11 14.39 -1.27
N GLN A 39 3.45 15.37 -1.90
CA GLN A 39 3.52 16.77 -1.53
C GLN A 39 2.13 17.39 -1.58
N GLN A 40 1.86 18.32 -0.66
CA GLN A 40 0.63 19.12 -0.66
C GLN A 40 1.01 20.58 -0.82
N THR A 41 0.35 21.29 -1.72
CA THR A 41 0.57 22.72 -1.97
C THR A 41 -0.76 23.45 -1.99
N GLN A 42 -0.82 24.62 -1.35
CA GLN A 42 -1.98 25.50 -1.50
C GLN A 42 -1.92 26.20 -2.86
N VAL A 43 -2.94 25.99 -3.68
CA VAL A 43 -3.06 26.54 -5.05
C VAL A 43 -4.16 27.61 -5.15
N GLY A 44 -4.91 27.85 -4.08
CA GLY A 44 -5.92 28.91 -4.02
C GLY A 44 -6.13 29.46 -2.61
N PHE A 45 -6.33 30.78 -2.54
CA PHE A 45 -6.36 31.58 -1.29
C PHE A 45 -7.73 32.21 -0.99
N GLY A 46 -8.80 31.69 -1.60
CA GLY A 46 -10.16 32.18 -1.36
C GLY A 46 -10.72 31.82 0.02
N SER A 47 -12.00 32.13 0.24
CA SER A 47 -12.72 31.83 1.50
C SER A 47 -12.72 30.34 1.85
N SER A 48 -12.60 29.45 0.86
CA SER A 48 -12.20 28.06 1.04
C SER A 48 -10.87 27.86 0.30
N PRO A 49 -9.75 27.63 1.00
CA PRO A 49 -8.47 27.42 0.36
C PRO A 49 -8.52 26.14 -0.49
N LYS A 50 -7.79 26.15 -1.61
CA LYS A 50 -7.66 25.00 -2.51
C LYS A 50 -6.27 24.41 -2.35
N PHE A 51 -6.21 23.10 -2.18
CA PHE A 51 -4.97 22.35 -2.05
C PHE A 51 -4.84 21.37 -3.21
N MET A 52 -3.63 21.21 -3.70
CA MET A 52 -3.24 20.20 -4.66
C MET A 52 -2.33 19.20 -3.95
N VAL A 53 -2.67 17.91 -4.04
CA VAL A 53 -1.82 16.81 -3.59
C VAL A 53 -1.20 16.17 -4.82
N VAL A 54 0.11 15.98 -4.78
CA VAL A 54 0.90 15.40 -5.87
C VAL A 54 1.65 14.19 -5.33
N VAL A 55 1.46 13.03 -5.95
CA VAL A 55 2.19 11.80 -5.69
C VAL A 55 3.03 11.45 -6.90
N ASN A 56 4.32 11.24 -6.69
CA ASN A 56 5.27 10.89 -7.74
C ASN A 56 5.79 9.49 -7.50
N ASN A 57 5.62 8.61 -8.50
CA ASN A 57 6.43 7.41 -8.59
C ASN A 57 7.86 7.82 -8.99
N LYS A 58 8.85 7.52 -8.15
CA LYS A 58 10.26 7.82 -8.43
C LYS A 58 10.99 6.66 -9.10
N CYS A 59 10.32 5.52 -9.25
CA CYS A 59 10.92 4.35 -9.84
C CYS A 59 10.97 4.47 -11.37
N PRO A 60 12.15 4.29 -11.99
CA PRO A 60 12.31 4.42 -13.44
C PRO A 60 11.76 3.21 -14.22
N MET A 61 11.61 2.06 -13.58
CA MET A 61 11.28 0.80 -14.25
C MET A 61 10.25 -0.06 -13.52
N CYS A 62 9.64 0.44 -12.43
CA CYS A 62 8.64 -0.31 -11.69
C CYS A 62 7.34 0.50 -11.55
N PRO A 63 6.19 -0.09 -11.90
CA PRO A 63 4.91 0.38 -11.44
C PRO A 63 4.82 0.22 -9.92
N ILE A 64 4.13 1.16 -9.29
CA ILE A 64 3.78 1.06 -7.87
C ILE A 64 2.27 1.05 -7.74
N ILE A 65 1.76 0.22 -6.83
CA ILE A 65 0.33 -0.04 -6.65
C ILE A 65 -0.03 0.15 -5.19
N ASP A 66 -1.34 0.23 -4.93
CA ASP A 66 -1.88 0.23 -3.57
C ASP A 66 -1.20 1.26 -2.64
N ILE A 67 -1.10 2.50 -3.11
CA ILE A 67 -0.37 3.56 -2.41
C ILE A 67 -1.28 4.17 -1.34
N HIS A 68 -0.90 3.97 -0.07
CA HIS A 68 -1.62 4.47 1.08
C HIS A 68 -0.99 5.76 1.66
N LEU A 69 -1.85 6.72 1.93
CA LEU A 69 -1.55 8.00 2.57
C LEU A 69 -2.16 8.05 3.97
N LYS A 70 -1.40 8.60 4.92
CA LYS A 70 -1.94 9.14 6.17
C LYS A 70 -2.76 10.37 5.83
N CYS A 71 -4.02 10.37 6.25
CA CYS A 71 -4.99 11.39 5.90
C CYS A 71 -5.82 11.90 7.08
N GLY A 72 -5.52 11.51 8.31
CA GLY A 72 -6.28 11.88 9.50
C GLY A 72 -7.75 11.50 9.38
N SER A 73 -8.63 12.43 9.75
CA SER A 73 -10.09 12.29 9.60
C SER A 73 -10.59 12.91 8.28
N PHE A 74 -9.89 12.70 7.17
CA PHE A 74 -10.26 13.29 5.88
C PHE A 74 -11.65 12.81 5.43
N PRO A 75 -12.60 13.71 5.13
CA PRO A 75 -13.92 13.30 4.68
C PRO A 75 -13.90 12.94 3.19
N GLN A 76 -14.38 11.74 2.85
CA GLN A 76 -14.46 11.23 1.48
C GLN A 76 -15.18 12.18 0.51
N ALA A 77 -16.16 12.96 0.97
CA ALA A 77 -16.94 13.86 0.13
C ALA A 77 -16.13 14.99 -0.53
N LEU A 78 -14.91 15.29 -0.06
CA LEU A 78 -14.08 16.37 -0.60
C LEU A 78 -13.35 16.00 -1.89
N VAL A 79 -13.18 14.71 -2.17
CA VAL A 79 -12.44 14.21 -3.34
C VAL A 79 -13.18 13.03 -3.95
N ASN A 80 -13.16 12.93 -5.27
CA ASN A 80 -13.72 11.77 -5.96
C ASN A 80 -13.06 10.47 -5.44
N PRO A 81 -13.83 9.44 -5.02
CA PRO A 81 -13.27 8.17 -4.55
C PRO A 81 -12.34 7.48 -5.55
N ARG A 82 -12.48 7.80 -6.85
CA ARG A 82 -11.56 7.29 -7.88
C ARG A 82 -10.14 7.82 -7.72
N LEU A 83 -10.01 9.03 -7.17
CA LEU A 83 -8.73 9.72 -6.99
C LEU A 83 -8.15 9.53 -5.59
N LEU A 84 -8.99 9.61 -4.57
CA LEU A 84 -8.63 9.37 -3.18
C LEU A 84 -9.80 8.67 -2.49
N LYS A 85 -9.59 7.43 -2.06
CA LYS A 85 -10.57 6.64 -1.33
C LYS A 85 -10.17 6.55 0.14
N VAL A 86 -11.04 6.99 1.03
CA VAL A 86 -10.86 6.88 2.49
C VAL A 86 -11.24 5.46 2.89
N LEU A 87 -10.29 4.73 3.48
CA LEU A 87 -10.50 3.37 3.99
C LEU A 87 -10.80 3.37 5.49
N GLY A 88 -10.22 4.33 6.22
CA GLY A 88 -10.42 4.51 7.64
C GLY A 88 -9.75 5.78 8.15
N VAL A 89 -9.72 5.92 9.48
CA VAL A 89 -8.96 7.00 10.12
C VAL A 89 -7.48 6.82 9.78
N ASP A 90 -6.86 7.89 9.30
CA ASP A 90 -5.44 7.91 8.90
C ASP A 90 -5.09 6.91 7.80
N ASP A 91 -6.06 6.42 7.03
CA ASP A 91 -5.81 5.52 5.91
C ASP A 91 -6.66 5.87 4.69
N CYS A 92 -5.98 6.35 3.66
CA CYS A 92 -6.55 6.66 2.37
C CYS A 92 -5.70 6.04 1.26
N VAL A 93 -6.33 5.46 0.25
CA VAL A 93 -5.65 4.93 -0.94
C VAL A 93 -5.85 5.88 -2.12
N ILE A 94 -4.77 6.19 -2.83
CA ILE A 94 -4.85 7.04 -4.03
C ILE A 94 -5.15 6.22 -5.27
N ASN A 95 -5.68 6.88 -6.31
CA ASN A 95 -5.95 6.28 -7.62
C ASN A 95 -6.76 4.97 -7.53
N SER A 96 -7.62 4.83 -6.51
CA SER A 96 -8.35 3.59 -6.20
C SER A 96 -7.47 2.34 -5.99
N GLY A 97 -6.19 2.51 -5.65
CA GLY A 97 -5.22 1.42 -5.54
C GLY A 97 -4.65 0.97 -6.90
N LEU A 98 -5.07 1.59 -8.01
CA LEU A 98 -4.58 1.25 -9.34
C LEU A 98 -3.11 1.68 -9.52
N PRO A 99 -2.36 0.97 -10.39
CA PRO A 99 -0.96 1.24 -10.63
C PRO A 99 -0.67 2.67 -11.07
N LEU A 100 0.41 3.23 -10.55
CA LEU A 100 1.11 4.35 -11.16
C LEU A 100 2.31 3.80 -11.92
N ALA A 101 2.34 4.07 -13.23
CA ALA A 101 3.42 3.66 -14.12
C ALA A 101 4.78 4.25 -13.67
N PRO A 102 5.90 3.71 -14.18
CA PRO A 102 7.22 4.25 -13.89
C PRO A 102 7.29 5.76 -14.17
N LEU A 103 7.89 6.50 -13.24
CA LEU A 103 8.04 7.97 -13.28
C LEU A 103 6.73 8.77 -13.38
N GLN A 104 5.57 8.13 -13.21
CA GLN A 104 4.29 8.79 -13.32
C GLN A 104 4.01 9.71 -12.11
N THR A 105 3.44 10.86 -12.41
CA THR A 105 2.85 11.77 -11.44
C THR A 105 1.32 11.61 -11.42
N PHE A 106 0.77 11.51 -10.22
CA PHE A 106 -0.65 11.50 -9.94
C PHE A 106 -1.01 12.70 -9.07
N SER A 107 -2.09 13.40 -9.40
CA SER A 107 -2.51 14.56 -8.60
C SER A 107 -4.02 14.66 -8.48
N PHE A 108 -4.46 15.27 -7.38
CA PHE A 108 -5.85 15.64 -7.16
C PHE A 108 -5.93 16.93 -6.34
N ASN A 109 -7.04 17.64 -6.52
CA ASN A 109 -7.33 18.87 -5.80
C ASN A 109 -8.46 18.66 -4.82
N TYR A 110 -8.42 19.39 -3.71
CA TYR A 110 -9.54 19.50 -2.79
C TYR A 110 -9.62 20.91 -2.22
N SER A 111 -10.78 21.30 -1.69
CA SER A 111 -10.97 22.63 -1.11
C SER A 111 -11.68 22.52 0.22
N HIS A 112 -11.05 23.00 1.29
CA HIS A 112 -11.69 23.04 2.59
C HIS A 112 -10.99 24.03 3.53
N GLN A 113 -11.78 24.76 4.34
CA GLN A 113 -11.26 25.76 5.28
C GLN A 113 -10.37 25.18 6.38
N LYS A 114 -10.77 24.04 6.94
CA LYS A 114 -10.14 23.49 8.16
C LYS A 114 -9.33 22.20 7.93
N TYR A 115 -9.53 21.51 6.81
CA TYR A 115 -8.94 20.17 6.62
C TYR A 115 -7.62 20.31 5.85
N LEU A 116 -6.52 20.25 6.59
CA LEU A 116 -5.18 20.03 6.04
C LEU A 116 -4.87 18.55 6.21
N MET A 117 -4.68 17.84 5.09
CA MET A 117 -4.46 16.39 5.12
C MET A 117 -3.06 16.02 5.62
N TYR A 118 -2.07 16.92 5.45
CA TYR A 118 -0.65 16.67 5.74
C TYR A 118 -0.20 15.28 5.27
N PRO A 119 -0.40 14.97 3.97
CA PRO A 119 -0.32 13.61 3.49
C PRO A 119 1.09 13.04 3.66
N LYS A 120 1.16 11.80 4.16
CA LYS A 120 2.40 11.03 4.26
C LYS A 120 2.17 9.63 3.74
N ILE A 121 2.99 9.18 2.79
CA ILE A 121 2.94 7.79 2.33
C ILE A 121 3.41 6.89 3.47
N TRP A 122 2.61 5.88 3.81
CA TRP A 122 2.96 4.90 4.86
C TRP A 122 3.04 3.46 4.34
N SER A 123 2.38 3.15 3.22
CA SER A 123 2.46 1.85 2.54
C SER A 123 2.31 2.02 1.04
N PHE A 124 2.93 1.13 0.29
CA PHE A 124 2.76 0.94 -1.16
C PHE A 124 3.38 -0.42 -1.53
N GLN A 125 2.98 -0.94 -2.68
CA GLN A 125 3.51 -2.19 -3.21
C GLN A 125 4.10 -1.96 -4.59
N CYS A 126 4.88 -2.93 -5.04
CA CYS A 126 5.40 -2.98 -6.40
C CYS A 126 4.71 -4.09 -7.17
N GLU A 127 4.53 -3.86 -8.47
CA GLU A 127 4.08 -4.85 -9.43
C GLU A 127 5.26 -5.42 -10.22
#